data_AF-A0A7Y0DT95-F1
#
_entry.id   AF-A0A7Y0DT95-F1
#
_cell.length_a   1.000
_cell.length_b   1.000
_cell.length_c   1.000
_cell.angle_alpha   90.00
_cell.angle_beta   90.00
_cell.angle_gamma   90.00
#
_symmetry.space_group_name_H-M   'P 1'
#
loop_
_entity.id
_entity.type
_entity.pdbx_description
1 polymer ?
#
loop_
_entity_poly.entity_id
_entity_poly.type
_entity_poly.pdbx_seq_one_letter_code
_entity_poly.pdbx_strand_id
1 'polypeptide(L)'
;MLISKGSVAIVLASAALVISCYGTFFKSVSLPNNKSSTEQSSIIVTNMPLNNDNNELSITQLHNKIISLQRQVASLKIKNTSIDQEYNNDDFKELVLAVLTEKEQQEIDEMRESNPLYGFYADLPQDYELRIKSDSDYAKKITTQLREQILDPNATDIDRLAALTQLQMNMYILNKSKIPEYDFAVVDNILELATNSDNEKFKIQAIEVITQAPVLDQRLTERFTSLLQHEPNDYIRRLAGQGLISQYYQSQSSEGGNSQQIAQHILSLYQHSSDNNVRSVLDEMIGNSSMLEELRKHAEG
;
A
#
# COMPACT_ATOMS: atom_id res chain seq x y z
N MET A 1 -6.52 8.31 -47.92
CA MET A 1 -7.82 8.57 -47.26
C MET A 1 -7.52 9.41 -46.02
N LEU A 2 -7.84 10.70 -46.06
CA LEU A 2 -7.50 11.67 -45.01
C LEU A 2 -8.61 11.66 -43.95
N ILE A 3 -8.29 11.22 -42.73
CA ILE A 3 -9.17 11.36 -41.57
C ILE A 3 -8.84 12.71 -40.92
N SER A 4 -9.83 13.60 -40.89
CA SER A 4 -9.68 14.97 -40.41
C SER A 4 -9.62 15.02 -38.88
N LYS A 5 -8.82 15.97 -38.36
CA LYS A 5 -8.59 16.20 -36.92
C LYS A 5 -9.85 16.63 -36.14
N GLY A 6 -10.99 16.79 -36.80
CA GLY A 6 -12.27 17.13 -36.17
C GLY A 6 -13.00 15.94 -35.51
N SER A 7 -12.69 14.69 -35.89
CA SER A 7 -13.40 13.51 -35.35
C SER A 7 -12.87 13.01 -34.00
N VAL A 8 -11.68 13.43 -33.56
CA VAL A 8 -11.10 12.97 -32.27
C VAL A 8 -11.63 13.79 -31.09
N ALA A 9 -11.96 15.07 -31.30
CA ALA A 9 -12.47 15.94 -30.24
C ALA A 9 -13.90 15.58 -29.78
N ILE A 10 -14.72 15.00 -30.67
CA ILE A 10 -16.11 14.64 -30.36
C ILE A 10 -16.20 13.34 -29.54
N VAL A 11 -15.22 12.45 -29.66
CA VAL A 11 -15.18 11.17 -28.90
C VAL A 11 -14.67 11.37 -27.45
N LEU A 12 -13.82 12.36 -27.21
CA LEU A 12 -13.33 12.67 -25.85
C LEU A 12 -14.35 13.46 -25.01
N ALA A 13 -15.19 14.29 -25.63
CA ALA A 13 -16.23 15.02 -24.91
C ALA A 13 -17.40 14.15 -24.43
N SER A 14 -17.67 13.02 -25.09
CA SER A 14 -18.74 12.09 -24.71
C SER A 14 -18.36 11.16 -23.56
N ALA A 15 -17.07 10.88 -23.33
CA ALA A 15 -16.61 10.09 -22.18
C ALA A 15 -16.68 10.88 -20.86
N ALA A 16 -16.50 12.20 -20.90
CA ALA A 16 -16.56 13.06 -19.70
C ALA A 16 -17.99 13.29 -19.18
N LEU A 17 -19.02 13.08 -20.00
CA LEU A 17 -20.42 13.24 -19.58
C LEU A 17 -21.02 11.98 -18.94
N VAL A 18 -20.40 10.81 -19.09
CA VAL A 18 -20.89 9.56 -18.49
C VAL A 18 -20.38 9.37 -17.05
N ILE A 19 -19.25 9.97 -16.68
CA ILE A 19 -18.69 9.86 -15.32
C ILE A 19 -19.38 10.84 -14.34
N SER A 20 -19.90 11.98 -14.83
CA SER A 20 -20.64 12.94 -13.98
C SER A 20 -22.05 12.49 -13.56
N CYS A 21 -22.58 11.39 -14.12
CA CYS A 21 -23.90 10.87 -13.74
C CYS A 21 -23.86 9.72 -12.71
N TYR A 22 -22.68 9.17 -12.38
CA TYR A 22 -22.55 8.10 -11.39
C TYR A 22 -22.19 8.57 -9.98
N GLY A 23 -21.82 9.84 -9.80
CA GLY A 23 -21.38 10.40 -8.51
C GLY A 23 -22.48 10.93 -7.58
N THR A 24 -23.75 10.97 -8.00
CA THR A 24 -24.83 11.60 -7.21
C THR A 24 -25.80 10.63 -6.52
N PHE A 25 -25.59 9.31 -6.61
CA PHE A 25 -26.56 8.33 -6.11
C PHE A 25 -26.18 7.49 -4.89
N PHE A 26 -24.98 7.65 -4.32
CA PHE A 26 -24.63 7.00 -3.05
C PHE A 26 -24.10 8.00 -2.02
N LYS A 27 -25.03 8.72 -1.39
CA LYS A 27 -24.81 9.29 -0.05
C LYS A 27 -26.03 9.04 0.81
N SER A 28 -25.99 7.94 1.56
CA SER A 28 -26.90 7.66 2.67
C SER A 28 -26.59 8.61 3.85
N VAL A 29 -27.59 9.41 4.27
CA VAL A 29 -28.25 9.38 5.61
C VAL A 29 -27.29 9.10 6.78
N SER A 30 -27.06 9.92 7.83
CA SER A 30 -27.57 11.19 8.39
C SER A 30 -26.44 11.76 9.29
N LEU A 31 -26.33 13.02 9.73
CA LEU A 31 -27.13 13.88 10.65
C LEU A 31 -26.25 15.17 10.78
N PRO A 32 -26.74 16.39 11.13
CA PRO A 32 -27.12 16.66 12.52
C PRO A 32 -28.16 17.78 12.75
N ASN A 33 -28.72 17.70 13.95
CA ASN A 33 -29.42 18.75 14.67
C ASN A 33 -28.42 19.81 15.19
N ASN A 34 -28.51 21.07 14.75
CA ASN A 34 -28.71 22.25 15.62
C ASN A 34 -28.67 23.57 14.81
N LYS A 35 -29.57 24.49 15.23
CA LYS A 35 -29.67 25.93 14.91
C LYS A 35 -28.31 26.62 15.13
N SER A 36 -27.91 27.75 14.53
CA SER A 36 -28.53 28.95 13.93
C SER A 36 -27.33 29.71 13.28
N SER A 37 -27.45 30.52 12.23
CA SER A 37 -27.95 31.89 12.27
C SER A 37 -28.04 32.49 10.87
N THR A 38 -29.10 33.26 10.70
CA THR A 38 -29.52 34.16 9.63
C THR A 38 -28.43 35.03 9.01
N GLU A 39 -28.41 35.13 7.67
CA GLU A 39 -28.36 36.43 6.98
C GLU A 39 -28.98 36.32 5.58
N GLN A 40 -30.09 37.03 5.41
CA GLN A 40 -30.86 37.17 4.17
C GLN A 40 -30.23 38.24 3.29
N SER A 41 -30.16 37.98 1.99
CA SER A 41 -30.14 39.02 0.96
C SER A 41 -31.02 38.57 -0.20
N SER A 42 -32.29 38.97 -0.11
CA SER A 42 -33.31 38.81 -1.13
C SER A 42 -33.12 39.86 -2.24
N ILE A 43 -32.95 39.42 -3.48
CA ILE A 43 -33.16 40.27 -4.65
C ILE A 43 -34.66 40.32 -4.92
N ILE A 44 -35.25 41.48 -4.66
CA ILE A 44 -36.64 41.82 -4.96
C ILE A 44 -36.76 42.03 -6.48
N VAL A 45 -37.51 41.17 -7.15
CA VAL A 45 -38.01 41.41 -8.51
C VAL A 45 -39.24 42.31 -8.39
N THR A 46 -39.10 43.57 -8.79
CA THR A 46 -40.22 44.53 -8.81
C THR A 46 -40.92 44.49 -10.17
N ASN A 47 -42.25 44.39 -10.10
CA ASN A 47 -43.19 44.26 -11.20
C ASN A 47 -43.03 45.31 -12.32
N MET A 48 -43.18 44.82 -13.54
CA MET A 48 -43.32 45.59 -14.78
C MET A 48 -44.73 46.21 -14.85
N PRO A 49 -44.89 47.53 -15.04
CA PRO A 49 -46.15 48.12 -15.46
C PRO A 49 -46.25 48.10 -16.99
N LEU A 50 -47.32 47.49 -17.48
CA LEU A 50 -47.75 47.57 -18.87
C LEU A 50 -48.39 48.96 -19.08
N ASN A 51 -47.78 49.81 -19.91
CA ASN A 51 -48.55 50.84 -20.60
C ASN A 51 -47.96 51.15 -21.98
N ASN A 52 -48.84 51.06 -22.98
CA ASN A 52 -48.63 51.39 -24.37
C ASN A 52 -48.44 52.90 -24.53
N ASP A 53 -47.30 53.31 -25.09
CA ASP A 53 -47.15 54.33 -26.14
C ASP A 53 -45.69 54.79 -26.18
N ASN A 54 -45.12 54.85 -27.40
CA ASN A 54 -43.74 55.27 -27.78
C ASN A 54 -42.74 54.15 -28.16
N ASN A 55 -43.03 53.44 -29.26
CA ASN A 55 -42.12 52.47 -29.90
C ASN A 55 -40.84 53.06 -30.55
N GLU A 56 -40.65 54.38 -30.58
CA GLU A 56 -39.42 54.99 -31.13
C GLU A 56 -38.31 55.19 -30.07
N LEU A 57 -38.67 55.43 -28.81
CA LEU A 57 -37.70 55.62 -27.72
C LEU A 57 -37.01 54.30 -27.33
N SER A 58 -37.70 53.17 -27.52
CA SER A 58 -37.18 51.83 -27.24
C SER A 58 -36.19 51.36 -28.30
N ILE A 59 -36.39 51.69 -29.58
CA ILE A 59 -35.49 51.30 -30.68
C ILE A 59 -34.17 52.07 -30.60
N THR A 60 -34.20 53.36 -30.30
CA THR A 60 -32.99 54.17 -30.12
C THR A 60 -32.20 53.76 -28.87
N GLN A 61 -32.87 53.42 -27.78
CA GLN A 61 -32.24 52.81 -26.60
C GLN A 61 -31.65 51.44 -26.91
N LEU A 62 -32.34 50.60 -27.68
CA LEU A 62 -31.82 49.31 -28.13
C LEU A 62 -30.57 49.48 -29.00
N HIS A 63 -30.60 50.42 -29.95
CA HIS A 63 -29.49 50.69 -30.85
C HIS A 63 -28.25 51.17 -30.08
N ASN A 64 -28.43 52.06 -29.11
CA ASN A 64 -27.35 52.49 -28.23
C ASN A 64 -26.79 51.35 -27.36
N LYS A 65 -27.66 50.43 -26.93
CA LYS A 65 -27.25 49.23 -26.17
C LYS A 65 -26.52 48.21 -27.05
N ILE A 66 -26.91 48.07 -28.31
CA ILE A 66 -26.20 47.25 -29.30
C ILE A 66 -24.82 47.84 -29.60
N ILE A 67 -24.71 49.16 -29.77
CA ILE A 67 -23.42 49.83 -30.00
C ILE A 67 -22.52 49.69 -28.76
N SER A 68 -23.07 49.83 -27.55
CA SER A 68 -22.28 49.65 -26.32
C SER A 68 -21.82 48.19 -26.13
N LEU A 69 -22.68 47.22 -26.44
CA LEU A 69 -22.34 45.80 -26.45
C LEU A 69 -21.31 45.47 -27.53
N GLN A 70 -21.42 46.03 -28.73
CA GLN A 70 -20.42 45.87 -29.78
C GLN A 70 -19.07 46.47 -29.39
N ARG A 71 -19.05 47.63 -28.71
CA ARG A 71 -17.82 48.19 -28.15
C ARG A 71 -17.24 47.35 -27.03
N GLN A 72 -18.07 46.77 -26.16
CA GLN A 72 -17.63 45.84 -25.12
C GLN A 72 -17.09 44.54 -25.70
N VAL A 73 -17.72 44.01 -26.75
CA VAL A 73 -17.22 42.83 -27.47
C VAL A 73 -15.91 43.16 -28.18
N ALA A 74 -15.80 44.33 -28.82
CA ALA A 74 -14.56 44.75 -29.46
C ALA A 74 -13.43 44.97 -28.43
N SER A 75 -13.71 45.57 -27.27
CA SER A 75 -12.72 45.76 -26.21
C SER A 75 -12.34 44.44 -25.53
N LEU A 76 -13.28 43.51 -25.36
CA LEU A 76 -12.99 42.14 -24.91
C LEU A 76 -12.16 41.37 -25.93
N LYS A 77 -12.43 41.56 -27.23
CA LYS A 77 -11.64 40.93 -28.30
C LYS A 77 -10.21 41.48 -28.32
N ILE A 78 -10.02 42.79 -28.16
CA ILE A 78 -8.70 43.43 -28.02
C ILE A 78 -7.99 42.96 -26.75
N LYS A 79 -8.71 42.80 -25.63
CA LYS A 79 -8.17 42.27 -24.37
C LYS A 79 -7.80 40.78 -24.47
N ASN A 80 -8.50 40.01 -25.30
CA ASN A 80 -8.16 38.61 -25.63
C ASN A 80 -7.05 38.49 -26.69
N THR A 81 -6.85 39.49 -27.56
CA THR A 81 -5.73 39.47 -28.53
C THR A 81 -4.37 39.64 -27.84
N SER A 82 -4.37 40.06 -26.56
CA SER A 82 -3.17 40.10 -25.71
C SER A 82 -2.93 38.79 -24.95
N ILE A 83 -3.81 37.79 -25.10
CA ILE A 83 -3.68 36.42 -24.56
C ILE A 83 -3.38 35.44 -25.71
N ASP A 84 -2.87 35.94 -26.84
CA ASP A 84 -2.25 35.13 -27.89
C ASP A 84 -0.70 35.21 -27.79
N GLN A 85 -0.17 35.63 -26.64
CA GLN A 85 1.20 35.29 -26.28
C GLN A 85 1.21 33.84 -25.85
N GLU A 86 1.56 32.95 -26.80
CA GLU A 86 2.53 31.87 -26.59
C GLU A 86 2.58 31.32 -25.15
N TYR A 87 1.44 30.87 -24.61
CA TYR A 87 1.48 29.94 -23.49
C TYR A 87 2.11 28.69 -24.07
N ASN A 88 3.41 28.52 -23.83
CA ASN A 88 4.14 27.30 -24.10
C ASN A 88 3.26 26.15 -23.59
N ASN A 89 2.65 25.44 -24.53
CA ASN A 89 1.84 24.26 -24.25
C ASN A 89 2.69 23.22 -23.49
N ASP A 90 4.02 23.31 -23.65
CA ASP A 90 5.01 22.56 -22.91
C ASP A 90 5.11 22.97 -21.43
N ASP A 91 5.08 24.25 -21.07
CA ASP A 91 5.16 24.70 -19.66
C ASP A 91 3.88 24.33 -18.88
N PHE A 92 2.71 24.44 -19.50
CA PHE A 92 1.45 23.99 -18.88
C PHE A 92 1.39 22.46 -18.79
N LYS A 93 1.86 21.75 -19.81
CA LYS A 93 1.95 20.29 -19.78
C LYS A 93 2.95 19.81 -18.73
N GLU A 94 4.08 20.48 -18.57
CA GLU A 94 5.08 20.20 -17.55
C GLU A 94 4.51 20.45 -16.14
N LEU A 95 3.77 21.54 -15.94
CA LEU A 95 3.03 21.79 -14.70
C LEU A 95 1.96 20.72 -14.42
N VAL A 96 1.19 20.29 -15.41
CA VAL A 96 0.20 19.22 -15.26
C VAL A 96 0.88 17.89 -14.95
N LEU A 97 1.99 17.57 -15.63
CA LEU A 97 2.79 16.37 -15.33
C LEU A 97 3.36 16.43 -13.91
N ALA A 98 3.92 17.57 -13.49
CA ALA A 98 4.44 17.75 -12.15
C ALA A 98 3.35 17.56 -11.08
N VAL A 99 2.16 18.13 -11.29
CA VAL A 99 1.01 17.94 -10.38
C VAL A 99 0.55 16.48 -10.37
N LEU A 100 0.53 15.80 -11.51
CA LEU A 100 0.19 14.37 -11.58
C LEU A 100 1.23 13.51 -10.85
N THR A 101 2.52 13.79 -11.03
CA THR A 101 3.61 13.10 -10.34
C THR A 101 3.58 13.37 -8.83
N GLU A 102 3.29 14.59 -8.41
CA GLU A 102 3.12 14.93 -6.99
C GLU A 102 1.92 14.19 -6.38
N LYS A 103 0.80 14.14 -7.12
CA LYS A 103 -0.39 13.36 -6.74
C LYS A 103 -0.10 11.87 -6.60
N GLU A 104 0.59 11.29 -7.57
CA GLU A 104 0.96 9.87 -7.57
C GLU A 104 1.93 9.56 -6.43
N GLN A 105 2.92 10.43 -6.18
CA GLN A 105 3.84 10.29 -5.05
C GLN A 105 3.10 10.36 -3.72
N GLN A 106 2.14 11.29 -3.58
CA GLN A 106 1.34 11.39 -2.36
C GLN A 106 0.48 10.14 -2.14
N GLU A 107 -0.13 9.58 -3.19
CA GLU A 107 -0.87 8.32 -3.09
C GLU A 107 0.06 7.15 -2.71
N ILE A 108 1.26 7.08 -3.27
CA ILE A 108 2.27 6.07 -2.89
C ILE A 108 2.67 6.23 -1.43
N ASP A 109 2.87 7.45 -0.94
CA ASP A 109 3.27 7.73 0.44
C ASP A 109 2.14 7.39 1.43
N GLU A 110 0.89 7.74 1.11
CA GLU A 110 -0.29 7.33 1.88
C GLU A 110 -0.41 5.80 1.95
N MET A 111 -0.19 5.12 0.81
CA MET A 111 -0.23 3.67 0.76
C MET A 111 0.96 3.03 1.51
N ARG A 112 2.15 3.62 1.47
CA ARG A 112 3.32 3.21 2.26
C ARG A 112 3.11 3.40 3.76
N GLU A 113 2.37 4.43 4.17
CA GLU A 113 1.98 4.61 5.56
C GLU A 113 1.08 3.46 6.05
N SER A 114 0.19 2.97 5.19
CA SER A 114 -0.68 1.82 5.49
C SER A 114 0.07 0.48 5.42
N ASN A 115 0.95 0.32 4.43
CA ASN A 115 1.75 -0.88 4.19
C ASN A 115 3.16 -0.47 3.71
N PRO A 116 4.19 -0.56 4.57
CA PRO A 116 5.59 -0.29 4.23
C PRO A 116 6.09 -1.00 2.96
N LEU A 117 5.49 -2.13 2.58
CA LEU A 117 5.86 -2.92 1.40
C LEU A 117 5.01 -2.62 0.15
N TYR A 118 4.15 -1.60 0.15
CA TYR A 118 3.24 -1.33 -0.97
C TYR A 118 3.96 -1.06 -2.30
N GLY A 119 4.96 -0.17 -2.30
CA GLY A 119 5.69 0.18 -3.53
C GLY A 119 6.49 -0.99 -4.11
N PHE A 120 6.92 -1.91 -3.24
CA PHE A 120 7.83 -2.98 -3.61
C PHE A 120 7.29 -3.89 -4.73
N TYR A 121 6.03 -4.32 -4.65
CA TYR A 121 5.45 -5.20 -5.68
C TYR A 121 5.13 -4.49 -6.99
N ALA A 122 4.86 -3.19 -6.95
CA ALA A 122 4.55 -2.38 -8.12
C ALA A 122 5.80 -2.11 -8.98
N ASP A 123 6.97 -2.07 -8.36
CA ASP A 123 8.25 -1.76 -9.00
C ASP A 123 8.85 -2.95 -9.78
N LEU A 124 8.26 -4.15 -9.67
CA LEU A 124 8.76 -5.33 -10.37
C LEU A 124 8.45 -5.29 -11.88
N PRO A 125 9.37 -5.75 -12.74
CA PRO A 125 9.10 -5.87 -14.18
C PRO A 125 7.87 -6.73 -14.48
N GLN A 126 7.06 -6.35 -15.49
CA GLN A 126 5.84 -7.09 -15.84
C GLN A 126 6.08 -8.56 -16.20
N ASP A 127 7.24 -8.87 -16.77
CA ASP A 127 7.65 -10.22 -17.16
C ASP A 127 8.54 -10.90 -16.11
N TYR A 128 8.64 -10.34 -14.89
CA TYR A 128 9.50 -10.84 -13.83
C TYR A 128 9.29 -12.33 -13.54
N GLU A 129 8.04 -12.75 -13.31
CA GLU A 129 7.71 -14.15 -13.04
C GLU A 129 8.13 -15.07 -14.20
N LEU A 130 7.86 -14.66 -15.44
CA LEU A 130 8.23 -15.41 -16.64
C LEU A 130 9.76 -15.54 -16.76
N ARG A 131 10.50 -14.46 -16.51
CA ARG A 131 11.97 -14.47 -16.53
C ARG A 131 12.56 -15.37 -15.46
N ILE A 132 12.09 -15.27 -14.21
CA ILE A 132 12.54 -16.16 -13.12
C ILE A 132 12.30 -17.64 -13.47
N LYS A 133 11.16 -17.97 -14.10
CA LYS A 133 10.83 -19.35 -14.49
C LYS A 133 11.60 -19.85 -15.71
N SER A 134 11.93 -18.98 -16.66
CA SER A 134 12.50 -19.36 -17.96
C SER A 134 14.02 -19.22 -18.05
N ASP A 135 14.63 -18.33 -17.26
CA ASP A 135 16.05 -18.05 -17.28
C ASP A 135 16.67 -18.36 -15.90
N SER A 136 17.41 -19.47 -15.84
CA SER A 136 18.07 -19.90 -14.60
C SER A 136 19.20 -18.98 -14.16
N ASP A 137 19.88 -18.31 -15.07
CA ASP A 137 21.00 -17.44 -14.72
C ASP A 137 20.47 -16.11 -14.18
N TYR A 138 19.40 -15.60 -14.77
CA TYR A 138 18.65 -14.48 -14.22
C TYR A 138 18.10 -14.79 -12.82
N ALA A 139 17.48 -15.96 -12.62
CA ALA A 139 16.96 -16.36 -11.32
C ALA A 139 18.04 -16.40 -10.24
N LYS A 140 19.19 -17.04 -10.52
CA LYS A 140 20.34 -17.08 -9.60
C LYS A 140 20.91 -15.69 -9.31
N LYS A 141 21.05 -14.86 -10.35
CA LYS A 141 21.56 -13.50 -10.20
C LYS A 141 20.66 -12.68 -9.28
N ILE A 142 19.35 -12.71 -9.51
CA ILE A 142 18.40 -11.95 -8.70
C ILE A 142 18.36 -12.47 -7.25
N THR A 143 18.32 -13.78 -7.01
CA THR A 143 18.34 -14.30 -5.64
C THR A 143 19.62 -13.92 -4.89
N THR A 144 20.77 -13.91 -5.57
CA THR A 144 22.04 -13.46 -5.00
C THR A 144 22.01 -11.97 -4.67
N GLN A 145 21.54 -11.13 -5.60
CA GLN A 145 21.43 -9.68 -5.39
C GLN A 145 20.49 -9.34 -4.22
N LEU A 146 19.37 -10.04 -4.11
CA LEU A 146 18.42 -9.85 -3.00
C LEU A 146 19.06 -10.19 -1.65
N ARG A 147 19.80 -11.30 -1.59
CA ARG A 147 20.56 -11.66 -0.39
C ARG A 147 21.57 -10.58 -0.02
N GLU A 148 22.35 -10.10 -1.00
CA GLU A 148 23.33 -9.03 -0.77
C GLU A 148 22.65 -7.75 -0.26
N GLN A 149 21.51 -7.39 -0.83
CA GLN A 149 20.71 -6.23 -0.40
C GLN A 149 20.18 -6.38 1.03
N ILE A 150 19.72 -7.57 1.42
CA ILE A 150 19.28 -7.84 2.81
C ILE A 150 20.43 -7.63 3.79
N LEU A 151 21.65 -8.04 3.42
CA LEU A 151 22.82 -7.99 4.29
C LEU A 151 23.59 -6.65 4.21
N ASP A 152 23.20 -5.75 3.31
CA ASP A 152 23.90 -4.46 3.11
C ASP A 152 23.56 -3.48 4.25
N PRO A 153 24.53 -3.11 5.11
CA PRO A 153 24.29 -2.17 6.20
C PRO A 153 23.86 -0.76 5.76
N ASN A 154 24.02 -0.41 4.47
CA ASN A 154 23.62 0.89 3.93
C ASN A 154 22.19 0.89 3.35
N ALA A 155 21.59 -0.27 3.11
CA ALA A 155 20.21 -0.36 2.66
C ALA A 155 19.25 0.01 3.80
N THR A 156 18.10 0.61 3.47
CA THR A 156 17.09 0.94 4.47
C THR A 156 16.43 -0.31 5.01
N ASP A 157 15.93 -0.27 6.25
CA ASP A 157 15.26 -1.41 6.88
C ASP A 157 14.09 -1.94 6.04
N ILE A 158 13.32 -1.02 5.43
CA ILE A 158 12.21 -1.36 4.54
C ILE A 158 12.71 -2.04 3.27
N ASP A 159 13.78 -1.55 2.66
CA ASP A 159 14.35 -2.17 1.45
C ASP A 159 14.89 -3.58 1.72
N ARG A 160 15.45 -3.81 2.90
CA ARG A 160 15.92 -5.14 3.30
C ARG A 160 14.76 -6.10 3.54
N LEU A 161 13.71 -5.65 4.22
CA LEU A 161 12.50 -6.47 4.41
C LEU A 161 11.84 -6.79 3.07
N ALA A 162 11.75 -5.80 2.18
CA ALA A 162 11.24 -5.96 0.81
C ALA A 162 12.09 -6.97 -0.01
N ALA A 163 13.42 -6.92 0.12
CA ALA A 163 14.28 -7.91 -0.51
C ALA A 163 14.05 -9.33 0.04
N LEU A 164 13.80 -9.49 1.35
CA LEU A 164 13.46 -10.79 1.94
C LEU A 164 12.11 -11.31 1.42
N THR A 165 11.08 -10.46 1.31
CA THR A 165 9.79 -10.89 0.75
C THR A 165 9.88 -11.23 -0.73
N GLN A 166 10.71 -10.53 -1.51
CA GLN A 166 11.02 -10.90 -2.89
C GLN A 166 11.72 -12.26 -2.97
N LEU A 167 12.65 -12.53 -2.06
CA LEU A 167 13.39 -13.78 -2.00
C LEU A 167 12.41 -14.94 -1.72
N GLN A 168 11.47 -14.74 -0.79
CA GLN A 168 10.37 -15.67 -0.51
C GLN A 168 9.47 -15.88 -1.74
N MET A 169 9.11 -14.80 -2.45
CA MET A 169 8.32 -14.87 -3.67
C MET A 169 9.05 -15.67 -4.77
N ASN A 170 10.34 -15.44 -4.97
CA ASN A 170 11.15 -16.17 -5.95
C ASN A 170 11.17 -17.67 -5.66
N MET A 171 11.31 -18.03 -4.39
CA MET A 171 11.23 -19.41 -3.95
C MET A 171 9.88 -20.05 -4.32
N TYR A 172 8.75 -19.35 -4.12
CA TYR A 172 7.42 -19.81 -4.54
C TYR A 172 7.26 -19.89 -6.06
N ILE A 173 7.70 -18.87 -6.80
CA ILE A 173 7.65 -18.84 -8.29
C ILE A 173 8.39 -20.05 -8.88
N LEU A 174 9.54 -20.38 -8.29
CA LEU A 174 10.38 -21.51 -8.69
C LEU A 174 9.90 -22.86 -8.14
N ASN A 175 8.84 -22.87 -7.33
CA ASN A 175 8.33 -24.05 -6.63
C ASN A 175 9.44 -24.82 -5.86
N LYS A 176 10.30 -24.06 -5.17
CA LYS A 176 11.38 -24.62 -4.34
C LYS A 176 10.99 -24.54 -2.87
N SER A 177 11.27 -25.60 -2.11
CA SER A 177 11.10 -25.57 -0.65
C SER A 177 12.27 -24.89 0.07
N LYS A 178 13.44 -24.83 -0.57
CA LYS A 178 14.65 -24.17 -0.07
C LYS A 178 15.43 -23.56 -1.23
N ILE A 179 16.01 -22.39 -1.01
CA ILE A 179 17.02 -21.78 -1.88
C ILE A 179 18.24 -21.39 -1.04
N PRO A 180 19.48 -21.60 -1.50
CA PRO A 180 20.69 -21.36 -0.69
C PRO A 180 20.80 -19.92 -0.18
N GLU A 181 20.29 -18.96 -0.94
CA GLU A 181 20.35 -17.55 -0.61
C GLU A 181 19.37 -17.14 0.51
N TYR A 182 18.35 -17.97 0.78
CA TYR A 182 17.40 -17.83 1.88
C TYR A 182 17.85 -18.72 3.05
N ASP A 183 18.80 -18.21 3.83
CA ASP A 183 19.39 -18.89 4.97
C ASP A 183 19.18 -18.13 6.29
N PHE A 184 19.80 -18.63 7.36
CA PHE A 184 19.76 -18.00 8.67
C PHE A 184 20.26 -16.55 8.66
N ALA A 185 21.31 -16.22 7.90
CA ALA A 185 21.91 -14.89 7.96
C ALA A 185 20.95 -13.80 7.49
N VAL A 186 20.19 -14.08 6.42
CA VAL A 186 19.17 -13.12 5.94
C VAL A 186 17.99 -13.00 6.91
N VAL A 187 17.56 -14.11 7.52
CA VAL A 187 16.47 -14.10 8.50
C VAL A 187 16.87 -13.38 9.78
N ASP A 188 18.05 -13.69 10.34
CA ASP A 188 18.55 -13.08 11.57
C ASP A 188 18.83 -11.59 11.38
N ASN A 189 19.29 -11.15 10.19
CA ASN A 189 19.44 -9.72 9.91
C ASN A 189 18.10 -8.98 10.03
N ILE A 190 17.05 -9.47 9.36
CA ILE A 190 15.73 -8.83 9.44
C ILE A 190 15.16 -8.93 10.86
N LEU A 191 15.43 -10.02 11.58
CA LEU A 191 14.98 -10.21 12.95
C LEU A 191 15.66 -9.21 13.90
N GLU A 192 16.96 -9.00 13.73
CA GLU A 192 17.73 -8.02 14.48
C GLU A 192 17.21 -6.59 14.23
N LEU A 193 16.96 -6.23 12.96
CA LEU A 193 16.34 -4.95 12.61
C LEU A 193 14.97 -4.80 13.29
N ALA A 194 14.13 -5.83 13.24
CA ALA A 194 12.82 -5.81 13.87
C ALA A 194 12.93 -5.58 15.38
N THR A 195 13.82 -6.32 16.07
CA THR A 195 14.00 -6.20 17.53
C THR A 195 14.50 -4.83 17.96
N ASN A 196 15.30 -4.16 17.13
CA ASN A 196 15.88 -2.85 17.43
C ASN A 196 15.05 -1.67 16.89
N SER A 197 13.98 -1.93 16.14
CA SER A 197 13.18 -0.87 15.51
C SER A 197 12.19 -0.24 16.49
N ASP A 198 12.14 1.10 16.46
CA ASP A 198 11.10 1.89 17.10
C ASP A 198 9.80 1.93 16.27
N ASN A 199 9.85 1.53 14.99
CA ASN A 199 8.68 1.48 14.12
C ASN A 199 7.92 0.17 14.34
N GLU A 200 6.85 0.25 15.12
CA GLU A 200 6.02 -0.91 15.47
C GLU A 200 5.43 -1.63 14.25
N LYS A 201 5.01 -0.88 13.20
CA LYS A 201 4.47 -1.49 11.98
C LYS A 201 5.54 -2.31 11.25
N PHE A 202 6.74 -1.76 11.12
CA PHE A 202 7.88 -2.47 10.53
C PHE A 202 8.22 -3.72 11.33
N LYS A 203 8.35 -3.59 12.66
CA LYS A 203 8.65 -4.71 13.57
C LYS A 203 7.64 -5.85 13.41
N ILE A 204 6.35 -5.53 13.42
CA ILE A 204 5.29 -6.52 13.24
C ILE A 204 5.44 -7.23 11.89
N GLN A 205 5.54 -6.48 10.78
CA GLN A 205 5.64 -7.08 9.44
C GLN A 205 6.89 -7.92 9.26
N ALA A 206 8.03 -7.45 9.77
CA ALA A 206 9.28 -8.20 9.73
C ALA A 206 9.16 -9.54 10.45
N ILE A 207 8.57 -9.55 11.65
CA ILE A 207 8.37 -10.78 12.42
C ILE A 207 7.35 -11.70 11.73
N GLU A 208 6.27 -11.17 11.14
CA GLU A 208 5.30 -11.95 10.36
C GLU A 208 5.94 -12.68 9.17
N VAL A 209 6.86 -12.02 8.46
CA VAL A 209 7.61 -12.64 7.36
C VAL A 209 8.55 -13.72 7.88
N ILE A 210 9.27 -13.43 8.98
CA ILE A 210 10.27 -14.34 9.56
C ILE A 210 9.64 -15.61 10.15
N THR A 211 8.47 -15.52 10.77
CA THR A 211 7.80 -16.72 11.35
C THR A 211 7.40 -17.74 10.29
N GLN A 212 7.26 -17.30 9.03
CA GLN A 212 6.95 -18.13 7.87
C GLN A 212 8.20 -18.57 7.10
N ALA A 213 9.39 -18.14 7.51
CA ALA A 213 10.64 -18.49 6.83
C ALA A 213 10.90 -20.01 6.89
N PRO A 214 11.23 -20.66 5.77
CA PRO A 214 11.54 -22.10 5.72
C PRO A 214 13.00 -22.38 6.12
N VAL A 215 13.46 -21.71 7.17
CA VAL A 215 14.83 -21.80 7.70
C VAL A 215 14.77 -22.49 9.05
N LEU A 216 15.40 -23.66 9.15
CA LEU A 216 15.55 -24.40 10.41
C LEU A 216 16.90 -24.08 11.03
N ASP A 217 16.91 -23.37 12.16
CA ASP A 217 18.14 -23.04 12.91
C ASP A 217 17.82 -22.90 14.41
N GLN A 218 18.65 -23.49 15.28
CA GLN A 218 18.45 -23.42 16.73
C GLN A 218 18.42 -21.98 17.26
N ARG A 219 19.22 -21.10 16.67
CA ARG A 219 19.27 -19.69 17.08
C ARG A 219 17.93 -18.99 16.84
N LEU A 220 17.17 -19.39 15.81
CA LEU A 220 15.82 -18.86 15.59
C LEU A 220 14.86 -19.30 16.69
N THR A 221 14.95 -20.55 17.15
CA THR A 221 14.19 -21.04 18.31
C THR A 221 14.48 -20.19 19.55
N GLU A 222 15.74 -19.86 19.81
CA GLU A 222 16.15 -18.99 20.93
C GLU A 222 15.60 -17.57 20.77
N ARG A 223 15.68 -16.98 19.57
CA ARG A 223 15.13 -15.66 19.28
C ARG A 223 13.61 -15.60 19.47
N PHE A 224 12.86 -16.57 18.94
CA PHE A 224 11.41 -16.66 19.16
C PHE A 224 11.08 -16.88 20.64
N THR A 225 11.88 -17.66 21.37
CA THR A 225 11.70 -17.82 22.82
C THR A 225 11.87 -16.48 23.53
N SER A 226 12.91 -15.72 23.18
CA SER A 226 13.15 -14.40 23.75
C SER A 226 11.99 -13.46 23.45
N LEU A 227 11.49 -13.44 22.20
CA LEU A 227 10.35 -12.62 21.82
C LEU A 227 9.08 -12.99 22.61
N LEU A 228 8.79 -14.29 22.73
CA LEU A 228 7.64 -14.79 23.45
C LEU A 228 7.65 -14.38 24.94
N GLN A 229 8.82 -14.35 25.56
CA GLN A 229 8.99 -14.05 26.99
C GLN A 229 9.04 -12.55 27.29
N HIS A 230 9.73 -11.76 26.46
CA HIS A 230 10.13 -10.40 26.82
C HIS A 230 9.41 -9.31 26.04
N GLU A 231 8.80 -9.60 24.89
CA GLU A 231 8.18 -8.54 24.08
C GLU A 231 6.96 -7.95 24.78
N PRO A 232 6.76 -6.62 24.76
CA PRO A 232 5.58 -6.02 25.36
C PRO A 232 4.32 -6.20 24.51
N ASN A 233 4.46 -6.43 23.20
CA ASN A 233 3.33 -6.58 22.29
C ASN A 233 2.81 -8.03 22.23
N ASP A 234 1.57 -8.25 22.67
CA ASP A 234 0.91 -9.57 22.66
C ASP A 234 0.77 -10.18 21.26
N TYR A 235 0.66 -9.36 20.21
CA TYR A 235 0.63 -9.85 18.84
C TYR A 235 1.99 -10.44 18.45
N ILE A 236 3.09 -9.74 18.76
CA ILE A 236 4.45 -10.22 18.51
C ILE A 236 4.74 -11.50 19.32
N ARG A 237 4.29 -11.57 20.58
CA ARG A 237 4.38 -12.80 21.38
C ARG A 237 3.68 -13.98 20.69
N ARG A 238 2.49 -13.76 20.13
CA ARG A 238 1.75 -14.79 19.36
C ARG A 238 2.49 -15.20 18.10
N LEU A 239 3.02 -14.25 17.34
CA LEU A 239 3.88 -14.54 16.19
C LEU A 239 5.10 -15.37 16.60
N ALA A 240 5.75 -15.03 17.71
CA ALA A 240 6.88 -15.80 18.22
C ALA A 240 6.49 -17.24 18.62
N GLY A 241 5.33 -17.41 19.25
CA GLY A 241 4.74 -18.73 19.51
C GLY A 241 4.52 -19.54 18.22
N GLN A 242 3.94 -18.91 17.18
CA GLN A 242 3.79 -19.52 15.85
C GLN A 242 5.15 -19.90 15.24
N GLY A 243 6.16 -19.04 15.38
CA GLY A 243 7.52 -19.29 14.94
C GLY A 243 8.13 -20.52 15.60
N LEU A 244 7.97 -20.70 16.92
CA LEU A 244 8.43 -21.89 17.64
C LEU A 244 7.76 -23.18 17.12
N ILE A 245 6.44 -23.16 16.96
CA ILE A 245 5.70 -24.30 16.42
C ILE A 245 6.10 -24.59 14.97
N SER A 246 6.33 -23.55 14.16
CA SER A 246 6.82 -23.67 12.79
C SER A 246 8.19 -24.35 12.74
N GLN A 247 9.15 -23.93 13.59
CA GLN A 247 10.46 -24.58 13.72
C GLN A 247 10.34 -26.06 14.08
N TYR A 248 9.43 -26.40 15.00
CA TYR A 248 9.14 -27.79 15.35
C TYR A 248 8.66 -28.59 14.13
N TYR A 249 7.64 -28.14 13.41
CA TYR A 249 7.15 -28.87 12.23
C TYR A 249 8.19 -28.97 11.10
N GLN A 250 8.94 -27.90 10.85
CA GLN A 250 10.03 -27.90 9.87
C GLN A 250 11.13 -28.91 10.24
N SER A 251 11.40 -29.08 11.53
CA SER A 251 12.39 -30.06 12.03
C SER A 251 11.94 -31.51 11.85
N GLN A 252 10.64 -31.79 11.91
CA GLN A 252 10.12 -33.15 11.67
C GLN A 252 10.33 -33.61 10.23
N SER A 253 10.29 -32.67 9.28
CA SER A 253 10.42 -32.97 7.85
C SER A 253 11.87 -33.01 7.36
N SER A 254 12.84 -32.73 8.24
CA SER A 254 14.26 -32.63 7.89
C SER A 254 15.05 -33.83 8.43
N GLU A 255 15.76 -34.56 7.55
CA GLU A 255 16.68 -35.63 7.97
C GLU A 255 17.79 -35.04 8.86
N GLY A 256 17.85 -35.47 10.13
CA GLY A 256 18.78 -34.95 11.12
C GLY A 256 18.33 -33.68 11.85
N GLY A 257 17.05 -33.30 11.75
CA GLY A 257 16.48 -32.18 12.51
C GLY A 257 16.43 -32.44 14.02
N ASN A 258 16.65 -31.39 14.82
CA ASN A 258 16.61 -31.44 16.29
C ASN A 258 15.17 -31.42 16.84
N SER A 259 14.24 -32.16 16.23
CA SER A 259 12.81 -32.14 16.56
C SER A 259 12.53 -32.49 18.02
N GLN A 260 13.26 -33.48 18.56
CA GLN A 260 13.21 -33.85 19.97
C GLN A 260 13.60 -32.67 20.89
N GLN A 261 14.69 -31.97 20.57
CA GLN A 261 15.17 -30.84 21.39
C GLN A 261 14.18 -29.67 21.34
N ILE A 262 13.64 -29.36 20.16
CA ILE A 262 12.64 -28.30 20.00
C ILE A 262 11.36 -28.67 20.75
N ALA A 263 10.91 -29.92 20.68
CA ALA A 263 9.74 -30.40 21.41
C ALA A 263 9.94 -30.30 22.94
N GLN A 264 11.09 -30.76 23.45
CA GLN A 264 11.46 -30.62 24.87
C GLN A 264 11.46 -29.16 25.31
N HIS A 265 12.01 -28.27 24.46
CA HIS A 265 12.07 -26.84 24.74
C HIS A 265 10.66 -26.21 24.83
N ILE A 266 9.80 -26.48 23.85
CA ILE A 266 8.41 -26.00 23.84
C ILE A 266 7.65 -26.50 25.07
N LEU A 267 7.80 -27.79 25.42
CA LEU A 267 7.17 -28.37 26.61
C LEU A 267 7.68 -27.74 27.91
N SER A 268 8.98 -27.47 28.00
CA SER A 268 9.57 -26.81 29.17
C SER A 268 9.01 -25.40 29.35
N LEU A 269 8.90 -24.62 28.26
CA LEU A 269 8.25 -23.31 28.29
C LEU A 269 6.78 -23.41 28.71
N TYR A 270 6.04 -24.39 28.19
CA TYR A 270 4.63 -24.59 28.53
C TYR A 270 4.41 -24.98 30.00
N GLN A 271 5.27 -25.82 30.56
CA GLN A 271 5.12 -26.39 31.91
C GLN A 271 5.74 -25.55 33.02
N HIS A 272 6.83 -24.85 32.73
CA HIS A 272 7.68 -24.21 33.75
C HIS A 272 7.77 -22.69 33.63
N SER A 273 7.13 -22.06 32.63
CA SER A 273 7.08 -20.61 32.57
C SER A 273 6.30 -20.03 33.76
N SER A 274 6.91 -19.08 34.47
CA SER A 274 6.25 -18.25 35.48
C SER A 274 5.37 -17.16 34.87
N ASP A 275 5.55 -16.87 33.57
CA ASP A 275 4.73 -15.92 32.82
C ASP A 275 3.48 -16.63 32.28
N ASN A 276 2.31 -16.23 32.80
CA ASN A 276 1.01 -16.74 32.37
C ASN A 276 0.71 -16.44 30.89
N ASN A 277 1.27 -15.36 30.33
CA ASN A 277 1.08 -15.00 28.93
C ASN A 277 1.79 -15.99 28.02
N VAL A 278 3.06 -16.34 28.32
CA VAL A 278 3.82 -17.38 27.59
C VAL A 278 3.03 -18.68 27.54
N ARG A 279 2.49 -19.12 28.68
CA ARG A 279 1.66 -20.33 28.74
C ARG A 279 0.38 -20.19 27.93
N SER A 280 -0.32 -19.07 28.02
CA SER A 280 -1.55 -18.81 27.27
C SER A 280 -1.33 -18.84 25.76
N VAL A 281 -0.25 -18.22 25.26
CA VAL A 281 0.10 -18.23 23.84
C VAL A 281 0.42 -19.65 23.38
N LEU A 282 1.21 -20.40 24.14
CA LEU A 282 1.52 -21.79 23.79
C LEU A 282 0.28 -22.69 23.85
N ASP A 283 -0.65 -22.46 24.77
CA ASP A 283 -1.93 -23.18 24.84
C ASP A 283 -2.77 -22.94 23.58
N GLU A 284 -2.84 -21.68 23.12
CA GLU A 284 -3.51 -21.31 21.85
C GLU A 284 -2.85 -21.98 20.64
N MET A 285 -1.51 -21.97 20.57
CA MET A 285 -0.77 -22.54 19.44
C MET A 285 -0.81 -24.08 19.40
N ILE A 286 -0.78 -24.73 20.57
CA ILE A 286 -0.91 -26.19 20.67
C ILE A 286 -2.34 -26.60 20.34
N GLY A 287 -3.33 -25.82 20.78
CA GLY A 287 -4.74 -25.87 20.37
C GLY A 287 -5.53 -27.11 20.82
N ASN A 288 -4.90 -28.28 20.96
CA ASN A 288 -5.55 -29.51 21.37
C ASN A 288 -4.59 -30.49 22.07
N SER A 289 -5.18 -31.49 22.74
CA SER A 289 -4.44 -32.53 23.44
C SER A 289 -3.62 -33.43 22.51
N SER A 290 -3.98 -33.55 21.23
CA SER A 290 -3.28 -34.40 20.27
C SER A 290 -1.89 -33.87 19.96
N MET A 291 -1.76 -32.55 19.73
CA MET A 291 -0.47 -31.93 19.48
C MET A 291 0.41 -31.94 20.73
N LEU A 292 -0.19 -31.74 21.91
CA LEU A 292 0.53 -31.86 23.18
C LEU A 292 1.08 -33.28 23.40
N GLU A 293 0.29 -34.30 23.06
CA GLU A 293 0.72 -35.71 23.11
C GLU A 293 1.86 -35.98 22.11
N GLU A 294 1.76 -35.43 20.90
CA GLU A 294 2.80 -35.55 19.87
C GLU A 294 4.12 -34.91 20.32
N LEU A 295 4.06 -33.70 20.90
CA LEU A 295 5.22 -33.03 21.49
C LEU A 295 5.84 -33.89 22.60
N ARG A 296 5.03 -34.48 23.48
CA ARG A 296 5.52 -35.37 24.56
C ARG A 296 6.22 -36.60 23.99
N LYS A 297 5.57 -37.27 23.02
CA LYS A 297 6.12 -38.46 22.38
C LYS A 297 7.46 -38.16 21.71
N HIS A 298 7.57 -37.06 20.97
CA HIS A 298 8.82 -36.67 20.33
C HIS A 298 9.88 -36.19 21.32
N ALA A 299 9.49 -35.62 22.45
CA ALA A 299 10.42 -35.24 23.52
C ALA A 299 11.04 -36.47 24.21
N GLU A 300 10.30 -37.56 24.34
CA GLU A 300 10.72 -38.78 25.05
C GLU A 300 11.65 -39.69 24.24
N GLY A 301 11.64 -39.61 22.90
CA GLY A 301 12.51 -40.36 21.99
C GLY A 301 11.89 -41.64 21.46
#